data_AF-A0A437UNE0-F1
#
_entry.id   AF-A0A437UNE0-F1
#
_cell.length_a   1.000
_cell.length_b   1.000
_cell.length_c   1.000
_cell.angle_alpha   90.00
_cell.angle_beta   90.00
_cell.angle_gamma   90.00
#
_symmetry.space_group_name_H-M   'P 1'
#
loop_
_entity.id
_entity.type
_entity.pdbx_description
1 polymer ?
#
loop_
_entity_poly.entity_id
_entity_poly.type
_entity_poly.pdbx_seq_one_letter_code
_entity_poly.pdbx_strand_id
1 'polypeptide(L)' 'MLDEISELFLKVKDGDDDAFEELINKFNPLLVSVSMRSGKFDEDCYQECMTAFFLSIQKFSLED' A
#
# COMPACT_ATOMS: atom_id res chain seq x y z
N MET A 1 -0.67 11.70 19.39
CA MET A 1 0.00 11.66 18.09
C MET A 1 -0.30 10.31 17.50
N LEU A 2 -0.86 10.28 16.30
CA LEU A 2 -0.90 9.05 15.52
C LEU A 2 0.54 8.70 15.12
N ASP A 3 0.83 7.42 14.90
CA ASP A 3 2.10 7.06 14.29
C ASP A 3 2.14 7.46 12.81
N GLU A 4 3.33 7.52 12.24
CA GLU A 4 3.57 7.95 10.86
C GLU A 4 2.75 7.16 9.82
N ILE A 5 2.55 5.85 10.01
CA ILE A 5 1.79 5.02 9.07
C ILE A 5 0.30 5.34 9.17
N SER A 6 -0.21 5.48 10.39
CA SER A 6 -1.59 5.87 10.66
C SER A 6 -1.91 7.25 10.05
N GLU A 7 -0.98 8.21 10.11
CA GLU A 7 -1.14 9.52 9.46
C GLU A 7 -1.21 9.40 7.92
N LEU A 8 -0.34 8.57 7.33
CA LEU A 8 -0.38 8.31 5.88
C LEU A 8 -1.69 7.64 5.46
N PHE A 9 -2.21 6.70 6.25
CA PHE A 9 -3.48 6.02 5.94
C PHE A 9 -4.65 7.00 5.88
N LEU A 10 -4.69 7.98 6.78
CA LEU A 10 -5.72 9.03 6.78
C LEU A 10 -5.59 9.93 5.53
N LYS A 11 -4.38 10.35 5.18
CA LYS A 11 -4.15 11.15 3.97
C LYS A 11 -4.57 10.43 2.69
N VAL A 12 -4.25 9.14 2.57
CA VAL A 12 -4.66 8.31 1.42
C VAL A 12 -6.18 8.18 1.33
N LYS A 13 -6.88 8.08 2.47
CA LYS A 13 -8.35 8.10 2.49
C LYS A 13 -8.95 9.43 2.01
N ASP A 14 -8.25 10.53 2.27
CA ASP A 14 -8.63 11.86 1.79
C ASP A 14 -8.23 12.13 0.32
N GLY A 15 -7.63 11.14 -0.36
CA GLY A 15 -7.26 11.21 -1.77
C GLY A 15 -5.87 11.78 -2.05
N ASP A 16 -4.97 11.74 -1.07
CA ASP A 16 -3.57 12.14 -1.23
C ASP A 16 -2.75 11.03 -1.92
N ASP A 17 -2.50 11.21 -3.23
CA ASP A 17 -1.74 10.27 -4.05
C ASP A 17 -0.25 10.20 -3.63
N ASP A 18 0.34 11.31 -3.17
CA ASP A 18 1.74 11.35 -2.71
C ASP A 18 1.90 10.52 -1.42
N ALA A 19 0.92 10.59 -0.52
CA ALA A 19 0.88 9.75 0.68
C ALA A 19 0.76 8.26 0.32
N PHE A 20 0.03 7.93 -0.76
CA PHE A 20 -0.08 6.55 -1.22
C PHE A 20 1.25 6.06 -1.80
N GLU A 21 1.92 6.88 -2.60
CA GLU A 21 3.27 6.58 -3.11
C GLU A 21 4.26 6.34 -1.96
N GLU A 22 4.20 7.15 -0.90
CA GLU A 22 5.06 6.97 0.28
C GLU A 22 4.80 5.60 0.96
N LEU A 23 3.54 5.19 1.11
CA LEU A 23 3.20 3.86 1.62
C LEU A 23 3.70 2.75 0.70
N ILE A 24 3.52 2.87 -0.61
CA ILE A 24 4.06 1.91 -1.57
C ILE A 24 5.56 1.78 -1.41
N ASN A 25 6.29 2.90 -1.30
CA ASN A 25 7.73 2.90 -1.11
C ASN A 25 8.15 2.23 0.21
N LYS A 26 7.43 2.48 1.32
CA LYS A 26 7.68 1.84 2.62
C LYS A 26 7.46 0.32 2.57
N PHE A 27 6.41 -0.15 1.88
CA PHE A 27 6.06 -1.57 1.78
C PHE A 27 6.60 -2.26 0.51
N ASN A 28 7.37 -1.57 -0.31
CA ASN A 28 7.87 -2.07 -1.59
C ASN A 28 8.60 -3.43 -1.49
N PRO A 29 9.49 -3.68 -0.50
CA PRO A 29 10.13 -4.98 -0.37
C PRO A 29 9.14 -6.14 -0.21
N LEU A 30 8.03 -5.91 0.52
CA LEU A 30 6.98 -6.90 0.70
C LEU A 30 6.18 -7.08 -0.59
N LEU A 31 5.75 -5.98 -1.22
CA LEU A 31 4.98 -5.99 -2.47
C LEU A 31 5.75 -6.69 -3.60
N VAL A 32 7.05 -6.44 -3.73
CA VAL A 32 7.92 -7.13 -4.69
C VAL A 32 8.01 -8.62 -4.35
N SER A 33 8.26 -8.96 -3.08
CA SER A 33 8.39 -10.36 -2.64
C SER A 33 7.16 -11.20 -2.98
N VAL A 34 5.96 -10.69 -2.70
CA VAL A 34 4.70 -11.40 -3.01
C VAL A 34 4.37 -11.43 -4.51
N SER A 35 5.01 -10.58 -5.30
CA SER A 35 4.85 -10.50 -6.75
C SER A 35 5.86 -11.36 -7.52
N MET A 36 6.72 -12.11 -6.83
CA MET A 36 7.65 -13.04 -7.46
C MET A 36 6.94 -14.35 -7.83
N ARG A 37 6.98 -14.73 -9.11
CA ARG A 37 6.47 -16.02 -9.61
C ARG A 37 7.59 -16.79 -10.33
N SER A 38 7.87 -18.00 -9.84
CA SER A 38 8.90 -18.89 -10.40
C SER A 38 10.27 -18.19 -10.59
N GLY A 39 10.66 -17.34 -9.63
CA GLY A 39 11.94 -16.61 -9.66
C GLY A 39 11.97 -15.39 -10.59
N LYS A 40 10.83 -14.99 -11.16
CA LYS A 40 10.69 -13.78 -11.98
C LYS A 40 9.73 -12.80 -11.31
N PHE A 41 10.01 -11.51 -11.48
CA PHE A 41 9.10 -10.46 -11.09
C PHE A 41 7.93 -10.42 -12.07
N ASP A 42 6.71 -10.43 -11.52
CA ASP A 42 5.48 -10.33 -12.29
C ASP A 42 4.87 -8.94 -12.06
N GLU A 43 5.02 -8.08 -13.06
CA GLU A 43 4.57 -6.68 -13.02
C GLU A 43 3.06 -6.55 -12.81
N ASP A 44 2.27 -7.41 -13.45
CA ASP A 44 0.81 -7.43 -13.31
C ASP A 44 0.42 -7.83 -11.88
N CYS A 45 1.11 -8.81 -11.29
CA CYS A 45 0.92 -9.16 -9.88
C CYS A 45 1.18 -7.97 -8.96
N TYR A 46 2.27 -7.25 -9.22
CA TYR A 46 2.67 -6.11 -8.40
C TYR A 46 1.62 -5.00 -8.46
N GLN A 47 1.11 -4.70 -9.65
CA GLN A 47 0.02 -3.75 -9.82
C GLN A 47 -1.25 -4.17 -9.07
N GLU A 48 -1.66 -5.43 -9.20
CA GLU A 48 -2.82 -5.96 -8.46
C GLU A 48 -2.61 -5.91 -6.94
N CYS A 49 -1.40 -6.18 -6.45
CA CYS A 49 -1.08 -6.03 -5.02
C CYS A 49 -1.18 -4.57 -4.55
N MET A 50 -0.70 -3.61 -5.35
CA MET A 50 -0.86 -2.18 -5.03
C MET A 50 -2.34 -1.78 -5.01
N THR A 51 -3.13 -2.21 -5.99
CA THR A 51 -4.57 -1.95 -6.03
C THR A 51 -5.29 -2.55 -4.82
N ALA A 52 -4.98 -3.80 -4.47
CA ALA A 52 -5.54 -4.45 -3.30
C ALA A 52 -5.14 -3.73 -2.00
N PHE A 53 -3.90 -3.23 -1.91
CA PHE A 53 -3.44 -2.46 -0.77
C PHE A 53 -4.19 -1.12 -0.64
N PHE A 54 -4.32 -0.36 -1.73
CA PHE A 54 -5.11 0.87 -1.77
C PHE A 54 -6.55 0.63 -1.30
N LEU A 55 -7.23 -0.35 -1.90
CA LEU A 55 -8.61 -0.69 -1.55
C LEU A 55 -8.75 -1.13 -0.09
N SER A 56 -7.73 -1.80 0.45
CA SER A 56 -7.71 -2.20 1.86
C SER A 56 -7.61 -0.98 2.77
N ILE A 57 -6.74 -0.01 2.47
CA ILE A 57 -6.64 1.27 3.21
C ILE A 57 -7.99 2.00 3.18
N GLN A 58 -8.63 2.09 2.00
CA GLN A 58 -9.93 2.76 1.87
C GLN A 58 -11.01 2.12 2.75
N LYS A 59 -11.02 0.79 2.88
CA LYS A 59 -12.00 0.04 3.70
C LYS A 59 -11.65 -0.05 5.18
N PHE A 60 -10.38 0.12 5.53
CA PHE A 60 -9.89 -0.02 6.91
C PHE A 60 -10.42 1.13 7.78
N SER A 61 -10.91 0.84 8.98
CA SER A 61 -11.26 1.88 9.96
C SER A 61 -10.15 1.96 11.01
N LEU A 62 -9.73 3.18 11.35
CA LEU A 62 -8.77 3.44 12.43
C LEU A 62 -9.48 3.65 13.79
N GLU A 63 -10.80 3.44 13.86
CA GLU A 63 -11.53 3.42 15.13
C GLU A 63 -11.22 2.14 15.92
N ASP A 64 -11.05 2.28 17.24
CA ASP A 64 -10.77 1.18 18.19
C ASP A 64 -11.89 0.12 18.25
#